data_AF-A0A5B7IA00-F1
#
_entry.id   AF-A0A5B7IA00-F1
#
_cell.length_a   1.000
_cell.length_b   1.000
_cell.length_c   1.000
_cell.angle_alpha   90.00
_cell.angle_beta   90.00
_cell.angle_gamma   90.00
#
_symmetry.space_group_name_H-M   'P 1'
#
loop_
_entity.id
_entity.type
_entity.pdbx_description
1 polymer ?
#
loop_
_entity_poly.entity_id
_entity_poly.type
_entity_poly.pdbx_seq_one_letter_code
_entity_poly.pdbx_strand_id
1 'polypeptide(L)'
;MTQIEQKKKQPAGCFAFLRTFSKLFKRKKKQAVMNSEGHAKPKDTEELCSPPPPLQQGLESPEPVSDSASLLCQGQRQECEAGTAADDSRASTQQSPIGHSGTGHEEEASNEEESPVRRYFIEQGLPLLEEQQISQLTNYYQESIGRGSYGWCCRTRVPGTGQEVVVKTFCRDALEDLFTEVSVLQSLQVVGVQRLVGVCVETCQMVTCCAGQIAKDFLASPLTRFKDAVSVCLQVARTLRKIHLRGVAHNDIKANNVCVKLSDQGPIATIIDFGLARTIGSPSVYHPAPACKHPWAAPELLQEDALPCSRESDVYSLAYLIGHTVELRCCSQRCPALHALCQLLRDALEPEPSARPTLPALIRALEELHSHVLAPCSPHPGAG
;
A
#
# COMPACT_ATOMS: atom_id res chain seq x y z
N MET A 1 20.19 9.89 32.92
CA MET A 1 20.08 10.09 31.46
C MET A 1 18.75 9.53 30.97
N THR A 2 17.68 10.27 31.25
CA THR A 2 16.28 9.93 30.96
C THR A 2 15.80 10.75 29.76
N GLN A 3 15.58 10.11 28.62
CA GLN A 3 14.81 10.65 27.50
C GLN A 3 13.90 9.55 26.94
N ILE A 4 12.87 9.19 27.69
CA ILE A 4 11.70 8.47 27.18
C ILE A 4 10.49 9.04 27.91
N GLU A 5 9.77 9.95 27.24
CA GLU A 5 8.31 10.14 27.28
C GLU A 5 7.96 11.54 26.75
N GLN A 6 7.93 11.68 25.43
CA GLN A 6 6.90 12.50 24.80
C GLN A 6 5.90 11.55 24.17
N LYS A 7 4.92 11.10 24.96
CA LYS A 7 3.65 10.62 24.41
C LYS A 7 3.03 11.80 23.66
N LYS A 8 3.26 11.90 22.35
CA LYS A 8 2.37 12.65 21.46
C LYS A 8 1.02 11.91 21.47
N LYS A 9 0.19 12.16 22.50
CA LYS A 9 -1.26 11.99 22.36
C LYS A 9 -1.63 12.79 21.12
N GLN A 10 -2.15 12.14 20.09
CA GLN A 10 -2.84 12.86 19.01
C GLN A 10 -3.91 13.71 19.69
N PRO A 11 -3.82 15.05 19.65
CA PRO A 11 -4.76 15.88 20.38
C PRO A 11 -6.14 15.67 19.73
N ALA A 12 -7.18 15.44 20.52
CA ALA A 12 -8.56 15.37 20.04
C ALA A 12 -8.97 16.60 19.19
N GLY A 13 -8.25 17.72 19.35
CA GLY A 13 -8.34 18.92 18.51
C GLY A 13 -7.90 18.74 17.05
N CYS A 14 -7.01 17.79 16.73
CA CYS A 14 -6.55 17.52 15.36
C CYS A 14 -7.70 17.03 14.46
N PHE A 15 -8.44 16.02 14.92
CA PHE A 15 -9.59 15.49 14.16
C PHE A 15 -10.72 16.51 14.11
N ALA A 16 -10.94 17.28 15.18
CA ALA A 16 -11.89 18.39 15.16
C ALA A 16 -11.49 19.47 14.13
N PHE A 17 -10.20 19.80 14.02
CA PHE A 17 -9.65 20.71 13.00
C PHE A 17 -9.86 20.12 11.59
N LEU A 18 -9.39 18.91 11.31
CA LEU A 18 -9.55 18.25 10.00
C LEU A 18 -11.03 18.11 9.59
N ARG A 19 -11.94 17.79 10.52
CA ARG A 19 -13.40 17.79 10.28
C ARG A 19 -13.95 19.16 9.94
N THR A 20 -13.52 20.19 10.67
CA THR A 20 -13.95 21.57 10.43
C THR A 20 -13.48 22.04 9.07
N PHE A 21 -12.25 21.70 8.68
CA PHE A 21 -11.70 22.00 7.36
C PHE A 21 -12.37 21.21 6.22
N SER A 22 -12.63 19.92 6.41
CA SER A 22 -13.42 19.10 5.48
C SER A 22 -14.82 19.71 5.25
N LYS A 23 -15.47 20.22 6.31
CA LYS A 23 -16.74 20.97 6.22
C LYS A 23 -16.61 22.34 5.55
N LEU A 24 -15.50 23.07 5.74
CA LEU A 24 -15.23 24.36 5.09
C LEU A 24 -14.99 24.20 3.58
N PHE A 25 -14.31 23.14 3.14
CA PHE A 25 -14.21 22.77 1.72
C PHE A 25 -15.60 22.53 1.10
N LYS A 26 -16.51 21.85 1.82
CA LYS A 26 -17.91 21.69 1.39
C LYS A 26 -18.61 23.03 1.18
N ARG A 27 -18.36 24.02 2.05
CA ARG A 27 -18.95 25.37 1.96
C ARG A 27 -18.35 26.21 0.82
N LYS A 28 -17.03 26.21 0.64
CA LYS A 28 -16.37 26.89 -0.49
C LYS A 28 -16.83 26.31 -1.84
N LYS A 29 -17.08 24.99 -1.94
CA LYS A 29 -17.69 24.37 -3.13
C LYS A 29 -19.12 24.86 -3.37
N LYS A 30 -19.97 24.91 -2.33
CA LYS A 30 -21.33 25.45 -2.46
C LYS A 30 -21.32 26.92 -2.88
N GLN A 31 -20.38 27.71 -2.37
CA GLN A 31 -20.22 29.12 -2.73
C GLN A 31 -19.67 29.31 -4.16
N ALA A 32 -18.72 28.47 -4.59
CA ALA A 32 -18.18 28.51 -5.95
C ALA A 32 -19.22 28.07 -6.99
N VAL A 33 -20.04 27.06 -6.68
CA VAL A 33 -21.17 26.62 -7.51
C VAL A 33 -22.27 27.69 -7.56
N MET A 34 -22.62 28.31 -6.42
CA MET A 34 -23.58 29.42 -6.40
C MET A 34 -23.07 30.68 -7.12
N ASN A 35 -21.75 30.92 -7.13
CA ASN A 35 -21.15 32.05 -7.86
C ASN A 35 -21.01 31.77 -9.37
N SER A 36 -21.00 30.51 -9.81
CA SER A 36 -21.04 30.13 -11.23
C SER A 36 -22.46 30.04 -11.80
N GLU A 37 -23.49 29.94 -10.96
CA GLU A 37 -24.91 29.88 -11.36
C GLU A 37 -25.58 31.27 -11.45
N GLY A 38 -24.80 32.30 -11.79
CA GLY A 38 -25.30 33.66 -11.98
C GLY A 38 -26.19 33.84 -13.22
N HIS A 39 -26.12 32.98 -14.25
CA HIS A 39 -26.91 33.11 -15.48
C HIS A 39 -27.29 31.73 -16.07
N ALA A 40 -28.27 31.04 -15.47
CA ALA A 40 -29.27 30.20 -16.16
C ALA A 40 -30.12 29.46 -15.12
N LYS A 41 -31.44 29.46 -15.28
CA LYS A 41 -32.37 28.67 -14.46
C LYS A 41 -32.04 27.17 -14.56
N PRO A 42 -32.13 26.39 -13.46
CA PRO A 42 -31.84 24.97 -13.50
C PRO A 42 -32.98 24.21 -14.19
N LYS A 43 -32.61 23.36 -15.16
CA LYS A 43 -33.39 22.18 -15.51
C LYS A 43 -32.84 21.03 -14.66
N ASP A 44 -33.71 20.36 -13.93
CA ASP A 44 -33.38 19.15 -13.20
C ASP A 44 -32.88 18.07 -14.15
N THR A 45 -31.59 17.73 -14.03
CA THR A 45 -31.01 16.48 -14.54
C THR A 45 -29.91 16.06 -13.57
N GLU A 46 -30.14 14.96 -12.87
CA GLU A 46 -29.14 14.24 -12.11
C GLU A 46 -28.05 13.73 -13.08
N GLU A 47 -26.90 14.41 -13.14
CA GLU A 47 -25.71 13.85 -13.78
C GLU A 47 -24.92 13.00 -12.78
N LEU A 48 -25.16 11.68 -12.86
CA LEU A 48 -24.18 10.67 -12.49
C LEU A 48 -22.88 10.93 -13.25
N CYS A 49 -21.76 10.86 -12.54
CA CYS A 49 -20.41 10.87 -13.10
C CYS A 49 -20.28 9.81 -14.21
N SER A 50 -20.24 10.24 -15.47
CA SER A 50 -20.12 9.35 -16.62
C SER A 50 -18.79 8.58 -16.59
N PRO A 51 -18.80 7.25 -16.80
CA PRO A 51 -17.59 6.44 -16.93
C PRO A 51 -16.87 6.70 -18.27
N PRO A 52 -15.56 6.41 -18.38
CA PRO A 52 -14.88 6.42 -19.67
C PRO A 52 -15.44 5.33 -20.60
N PRO A 53 -15.31 5.49 -21.93
CA PRO A 53 -15.91 4.57 -22.90
C PRO A 53 -15.31 3.16 -22.79
N PRO A 54 -16.11 2.09 -23.03
CA PRO A 54 -15.65 0.72 -22.94
C PRO A 54 -14.63 0.40 -24.05
N LEU A 55 -13.61 -0.40 -23.67
CA LEU A 55 -12.70 -1.05 -24.59
C LEU A 55 -13.49 -1.95 -25.57
N GLN A 56 -13.27 -1.79 -26.87
CA GLN A 56 -13.81 -2.67 -27.89
C GLN A 56 -13.27 -4.09 -27.66
N GLN A 57 -14.16 -5.00 -27.27
CA GLN A 57 -13.93 -6.45 -27.33
C GLN A 57 -14.14 -6.90 -28.78
N GLY A 58 -13.05 -7.20 -29.47
CA GLY A 58 -13.08 -8.02 -30.68
C GLY A 58 -13.09 -9.49 -30.28
N LEU A 59 -14.27 -10.09 -30.29
CA LEU A 59 -14.48 -11.53 -30.27
C LEU A 59 -14.49 -12.01 -31.72
N GLU A 60 -13.41 -12.65 -32.18
CA GLU A 60 -13.48 -13.68 -33.21
C GLU A 60 -12.41 -14.74 -32.90
N SER A 61 -12.89 -15.95 -32.60
CA SER A 61 -12.15 -17.20 -32.74
C SER A 61 -13.06 -18.15 -33.51
N PRO A 62 -12.50 -19.00 -34.38
CA PRO A 62 -12.56 -20.42 -34.05
C PRO A 62 -11.29 -21.22 -34.41
N GLU A 63 -10.82 -22.01 -33.42
CA GLU A 63 -10.48 -23.46 -33.49
C GLU A 63 -9.41 -23.98 -34.51
N PRO A 64 -8.87 -25.21 -34.33
CA PRO A 64 -7.42 -25.44 -34.22
C PRO A 64 -6.82 -26.23 -35.40
N VAL A 65 -5.49 -26.23 -35.51
CA VAL A 65 -4.75 -27.22 -36.30
C VAL A 65 -3.39 -27.54 -35.68
N SER A 66 -3.07 -28.83 -35.74
CA SER A 66 -1.93 -29.54 -35.17
C SER A 66 -0.64 -29.42 -35.98
N ASP A 67 0.45 -29.78 -35.30
CA ASP A 67 1.68 -30.40 -35.79
C ASP A 67 2.78 -29.58 -36.50
N SER A 68 3.90 -29.53 -35.76
CA SER A 68 5.24 -30.01 -36.15
C SER A 68 6.15 -29.21 -37.10
N ALA A 69 7.42 -29.21 -36.66
CA ALA A 69 8.69 -29.10 -37.40
C ALA A 69 9.39 -27.73 -37.48
N SER A 70 10.50 -27.66 -36.73
CA SER A 70 11.87 -27.31 -37.15
C SER A 70 12.07 -26.40 -38.36
N LEU A 71 12.90 -25.35 -38.21
CA LEU A 71 14.08 -25.07 -39.06
C LEU A 71 14.80 -23.76 -38.63
N LEU A 72 16.10 -23.92 -38.34
CA LEU A 72 17.24 -23.06 -38.69
C LEU A 72 17.18 -21.54 -38.47
N CYS A 73 18.00 -21.10 -37.50
CA CYS A 73 18.49 -19.72 -37.42
C CYS A 73 19.96 -19.70 -37.92
N GLN A 74 20.21 -19.02 -39.04
CA GLN A 74 21.53 -18.61 -39.53
C GLN A 74 21.48 -17.13 -39.95
N GLY A 75 22.57 -16.39 -39.70
CA GLY A 75 22.81 -15.05 -40.24
C GLY A 75 23.18 -14.02 -39.16
N GLN A 76 24.45 -13.95 -38.73
CA GLN A 76 25.43 -12.91 -39.12
C GLN A 76 25.15 -11.54 -38.45
N ARG A 77 25.81 -11.18 -37.33
CA ARG A 77 27.12 -10.48 -37.24
C ARG A 77 27.37 -9.43 -38.34
N GLN A 78 27.40 -8.16 -37.94
CA GLN A 78 28.44 -7.23 -38.38
C GLN A 78 28.61 -6.07 -37.37
N GLU A 79 29.82 -6.01 -36.82
CA GLU A 79 30.44 -4.87 -36.15
C GLU A 79 30.88 -3.82 -37.19
N CYS A 80 31.09 -2.57 -36.74
CA CYS A 80 32.09 -1.58 -37.20
C CYS A 80 31.88 -0.33 -36.32
N GLU A 81 32.69 -0.09 -35.29
CA GLU A 81 34.02 0.55 -35.26
C GLU A 81 34.06 2.06 -35.45
N ALA A 82 34.91 2.67 -34.62
CA ALA A 82 35.10 4.08 -34.35
C ALA A 82 36.01 4.78 -35.37
N GLY A 83 35.90 6.10 -35.45
CA GLY A 83 36.84 6.96 -36.19
C GLY A 83 36.87 8.38 -35.63
N THR A 84 38.04 8.77 -35.13
CA THR A 84 38.43 10.08 -34.58
C THR A 84 39.02 11.01 -35.66
N ALA A 85 38.79 12.33 -35.56
CA ALA A 85 39.68 13.44 -35.95
C ALA A 85 39.00 14.79 -35.54
N ALA A 86 39.54 15.58 -34.62
CA ALA A 86 40.54 16.67 -34.80
C ALA A 86 40.04 17.77 -35.76
N ASP A 87 39.61 18.94 -35.27
CA ASP A 87 40.39 20.12 -34.82
C ASP A 87 40.48 21.16 -35.95
N ASP A 88 39.79 22.30 -35.82
CA ASP A 88 40.37 23.58 -36.23
C ASP A 88 39.61 24.80 -35.69
N SER A 89 40.35 25.90 -35.62
CA SER A 89 40.26 26.95 -34.62
C SER A 89 40.03 28.34 -35.24
N ARG A 90 39.75 29.33 -34.37
CA ARG A 90 39.79 30.82 -34.56
C ARG A 90 38.58 31.45 -35.27
N ALA A 91 38.09 32.65 -34.93
CA ALA A 91 38.50 33.69 -33.97
C ALA A 91 37.33 34.70 -33.77
N SER A 92 37.24 35.24 -32.54
CA SER A 92 37.12 36.67 -32.12
C SER A 92 36.16 37.63 -32.90
N THR A 93 35.32 38.53 -32.34
CA THR A 93 35.55 39.60 -31.33
C THR A 93 34.27 40.51 -31.21
N GLN A 94 34.10 41.17 -30.04
CA GLN A 94 33.37 42.45 -29.75
C GLN A 94 31.82 42.47 -29.75
N GLN A 95 31.16 42.67 -28.60
CA GLN A 95 30.85 43.92 -27.83
C GLN A 95 29.54 44.63 -28.23
N SER A 96 28.73 44.87 -27.19
CA SER A 96 27.35 45.37 -27.02
C SER A 96 27.14 46.88 -27.38
N PRO A 97 26.03 47.58 -27.04
CA PRO A 97 24.62 47.22 -26.75
C PRO A 97 23.55 48.16 -27.40
N ILE A 98 22.32 47.69 -27.67
CA ILE A 98 21.08 48.50 -27.81
C ILE A 98 19.94 47.54 -27.39
N GLY A 99 19.04 47.77 -26.43
CA GLY A 99 18.35 48.98 -26.04
C GLY A 99 16.90 48.92 -26.53
N HIS A 100 16.07 48.01 -26.01
CA HIS A 100 14.61 48.08 -26.20
C HIS A 100 13.83 47.52 -25.00
N SER A 101 13.17 48.48 -24.32
CA SER A 101 11.88 48.41 -23.62
C SER A 101 11.12 47.07 -23.75
N GLY A 102 11.22 46.23 -22.72
CA GLY A 102 10.28 45.16 -22.43
C GLY A 102 9.44 45.57 -21.23
N THR A 103 8.14 45.73 -21.46
CA THR A 103 7.10 45.95 -20.45
C THR A 103 7.23 44.94 -19.32
N GLY A 104 7.44 45.43 -18.10
CA GLY A 104 7.33 44.63 -16.89
C GLY A 104 5.90 44.12 -16.75
N HIS A 105 5.68 42.87 -17.14
CA HIS A 105 4.70 42.06 -16.44
C HIS A 105 5.34 41.72 -15.10
N GLU A 106 4.97 42.50 -14.10
CA GLU A 106 5.03 42.04 -12.72
C GLU A 106 4.25 40.73 -12.70
N GLU A 107 4.96 39.60 -12.66
CA GLU A 107 4.41 38.37 -12.11
C GLU A 107 4.07 38.71 -10.66
N GLU A 108 2.83 39.15 -10.44
CA GLU A 108 2.19 39.08 -9.14
C GLU A 108 2.24 37.60 -8.73
N ALA A 109 3.28 37.24 -7.98
CA ALA A 109 3.29 36.04 -7.19
C ALA A 109 2.05 36.13 -6.31
N SER A 110 0.99 35.42 -6.70
CA SER A 110 -0.15 35.21 -5.84
C SER A 110 0.41 34.58 -4.57
N ASN A 111 0.46 35.37 -3.50
CA ASN A 111 0.61 34.86 -2.15
C ASN A 111 -0.66 34.05 -1.87
N GLU A 112 -0.75 32.86 -2.47
CA GLU A 112 -1.70 31.85 -2.04
C GLU A 112 -1.28 31.47 -0.63
N GLU A 113 -1.95 32.07 0.36
CA GLU A 113 -1.78 31.68 1.74
C GLU A 113 -1.83 30.15 1.84
N GLU A 114 -0.70 29.57 2.25
CA GLU A 114 -0.56 28.13 2.32
C GLU A 114 -1.73 27.52 3.10
N SER A 115 -2.44 26.54 2.52
CA SER A 115 -3.64 25.96 3.14
C SER A 115 -3.35 25.55 4.58
N PRO A 116 -4.20 25.91 5.57
CA PRO A 116 -3.98 25.51 6.97
C PRO A 116 -3.83 24.00 7.17
N VAL A 117 -4.45 23.20 6.29
CA VAL A 117 -4.28 21.73 6.28
C VAL A 117 -2.87 21.34 5.83
N ARG A 118 -2.34 22.00 4.80
CA ARG A 118 -0.98 21.78 4.30
C ARG A 118 0.05 22.16 5.38
N ARG A 119 -0.10 23.33 6.00
CA ARG A 119 0.74 23.77 7.15
C ARG A 119 0.71 22.74 8.27
N TYR A 120 -0.47 22.23 8.61
CA TYR A 120 -0.60 21.21 9.65
C TYR A 120 0.19 19.92 9.30
N PHE A 121 0.16 19.47 8.05
CA PHE A 121 0.94 18.29 7.62
C PHE A 121 2.46 18.58 7.67
N ILE A 122 2.89 19.80 7.34
CA ILE A 122 4.29 20.25 7.49
C ILE A 122 4.72 20.20 8.95
N GLU A 123 3.91 20.73 9.86
CA GLU A 123 4.18 20.69 11.31
C GLU A 123 4.31 19.27 11.87
N GLN A 124 3.65 18.28 11.24
CA GLN A 124 3.79 16.87 11.58
C GLN A 124 5.03 16.21 10.93
N GLY A 125 5.77 16.92 10.09
CA GLY A 125 6.96 16.40 9.41
C GLY A 125 6.63 15.35 8.34
N LEU A 126 5.46 15.47 7.71
CA LEU A 126 5.06 14.58 6.62
C LEU A 126 5.75 14.99 5.30
N PRO A 127 6.21 14.02 4.50
CA PRO A 127 6.80 14.32 3.19
C PRO A 127 5.72 14.81 2.22
N LEU A 128 5.68 16.11 1.95
CA LEU A 128 4.71 16.69 1.04
C LEU A 128 5.13 16.59 -0.43
N LEU A 129 4.15 16.37 -1.29
CA LEU A 129 4.27 16.43 -2.74
C LEU A 129 3.40 17.56 -3.29
N GLU A 130 3.86 18.17 -4.37
CA GLU A 130 3.12 19.14 -5.16
C GLU A 130 2.18 18.45 -6.15
N GLU A 131 1.10 19.14 -6.52
CA GLU A 131 0.13 18.63 -7.51
C GLU A 131 0.79 18.34 -8.87
N GLN A 132 1.79 19.13 -9.25
CA GLN A 132 2.56 18.89 -10.47
C GLN A 132 3.33 17.57 -10.41
N GLN A 133 3.91 17.24 -9.25
CA GLN A 133 4.61 15.96 -9.06
C GLN A 133 3.65 14.77 -9.15
N ILE A 134 2.44 14.89 -8.57
CA ILE A 134 1.44 13.84 -8.72
C ILE A 134 1.00 13.71 -10.18
N SER A 135 0.72 14.83 -10.85
CA SER A 135 0.33 14.85 -12.26
C SER A 135 1.36 14.15 -13.15
N GLN A 136 2.66 14.39 -12.92
CA GLN A 136 3.74 13.70 -13.63
C GLN A 136 3.74 12.18 -13.39
N LEU A 137 3.42 11.73 -12.17
CA LEU A 137 3.30 10.31 -11.86
C LEU A 137 2.08 9.68 -12.55
N THR A 138 0.96 10.39 -12.62
CA THR A 138 -0.30 9.82 -13.12
C THR A 138 -0.47 9.97 -14.63
N ASN A 139 0.15 10.94 -15.29
CA ASN A 139 -0.12 11.19 -16.72
C ASN A 139 0.59 10.22 -17.67
N TYR A 140 1.66 9.55 -17.23
CA TYR A 140 2.50 8.74 -18.12
C TYR A 140 2.03 7.28 -18.24
N TYR A 141 1.70 6.66 -17.12
CA TYR A 141 1.27 5.26 -17.06
C TYR A 141 0.45 5.05 -15.79
N GLN A 142 -0.68 4.37 -15.90
CA GLN A 142 -1.46 3.94 -14.74
C GLN A 142 -2.03 2.57 -14.99
N GLU A 143 -1.81 1.68 -14.04
CA GLU A 143 -2.55 0.43 -13.95
C GLU A 143 -3.44 0.49 -12.71
N SER A 144 -4.75 0.32 -12.91
CA SER A 144 -5.69 0.25 -11.79
C SER A 144 -5.42 -1.02 -10.98
N ILE A 145 -5.06 -0.87 -9.70
CA ILE A 145 -4.81 -2.00 -8.79
C ILE A 145 -6.11 -2.36 -8.04
N GLY A 146 -6.98 -1.37 -7.82
CA GLY A 146 -8.25 -1.62 -7.17
C GLY A 146 -8.95 -0.35 -6.67
N ARG A 147 -10.20 -0.54 -6.25
CA ARG A 147 -11.04 0.47 -5.62
C ARG A 147 -11.40 0.02 -4.21
N GLY A 148 -11.08 0.86 -3.23
CA GLY A 148 -11.39 0.62 -1.82
C GLY A 148 -12.58 1.47 -1.36
N SER A 149 -12.97 1.32 -0.10
CA SER A 149 -14.06 2.08 0.52
C SER A 149 -13.85 3.59 0.52
N TYR A 150 -12.59 4.03 0.48
CA TYR A 150 -12.20 5.44 0.62
C TYR A 150 -11.63 6.05 -0.65
N GLY A 151 -11.59 5.30 -1.77
CA GLY A 151 -10.99 5.79 -3.00
C GLY A 151 -10.47 4.70 -3.94
N TRP A 152 -9.44 5.03 -4.72
CA TRP A 152 -8.85 4.12 -5.71
C TRP A 152 -7.33 4.17 -5.70
N CYS A 153 -6.71 3.05 -6.10
CA CYS A 153 -5.27 2.90 -6.15
C CYS A 153 -4.82 2.58 -7.58
N CYS A 154 -3.76 3.24 -8.03
CA CYS A 154 -3.05 2.85 -9.25
C CYS A 154 -1.57 2.61 -9.01
N ARG A 155 -1.01 1.70 -9.81
CA ARG A 155 0.42 1.49 -9.96
C ARG A 155 0.93 2.41 -11.04
N THR A 156 2.01 3.11 -10.77
CA THR A 156 2.73 3.93 -11.74
C THR A 156 4.25 3.82 -11.54
N ARG A 157 5.03 4.46 -12.41
CA ARG A 157 6.48 4.56 -12.36
C ARG A 157 6.90 6.01 -12.23
N VAL A 158 7.84 6.27 -11.34
CA VAL A 158 8.47 7.59 -11.22
C VAL A 158 9.27 7.88 -12.50
N PRO A 159 9.00 9.00 -13.20
CA PRO A 159 9.75 9.40 -14.39
C PRO A 159 11.26 9.47 -14.11
N GLY A 160 12.07 9.08 -15.10
CA GLY A 160 13.53 9.06 -15.01
C GLY A 160 14.11 7.87 -14.23
N THR A 161 13.57 7.51 -13.07
CA THR A 161 14.11 6.39 -12.25
C THR A 161 13.45 5.04 -12.59
N GLY A 162 12.24 5.05 -13.14
CA GLY A 162 11.47 3.84 -13.42
C GLY A 162 10.94 3.12 -12.17
N GLN A 163 11.17 3.70 -10.98
CA GLN A 163 10.76 3.13 -9.70
C GLN A 163 9.24 2.99 -9.63
N GLU A 164 8.75 1.78 -9.35
CA GLU A 164 7.32 1.53 -9.19
C GLU A 164 6.79 2.09 -7.87
N VAL A 165 5.69 2.84 -7.97
CA VAL A 165 4.97 3.44 -6.84
C VAL A 165 3.48 3.16 -6.96
N VAL A 166 2.79 3.29 -5.84
CA VAL A 166 1.33 3.21 -5.75
C VAL A 166 0.81 4.57 -5.33
N VAL A 167 -0.12 5.11 -6.11
CA VAL A 167 -0.85 6.33 -5.78
C VAL A 167 -2.24 5.92 -5.29
N LYS A 168 -2.52 6.19 -4.01
CA LYS A 168 -3.84 6.02 -3.39
C LYS A 168 -4.53 7.37 -3.35
N THR A 169 -5.61 7.51 -4.10
CA THR A 169 -6.42 8.73 -4.15
C THR A 169 -7.61 8.56 -3.23
N PHE A 170 -7.74 9.42 -2.23
CA PHE A 170 -8.82 9.40 -1.27
C PHE A 170 -9.97 10.30 -1.72
N CYS A 171 -11.20 9.96 -1.33
CA CYS A 171 -12.32 10.88 -1.43
C CYS A 171 -11.99 12.17 -0.67
N ARG A 172 -12.38 13.34 -1.20
CA ARG A 172 -12.02 14.64 -0.61
C ARG A 172 -12.55 14.86 0.81
N ASP A 173 -13.57 14.11 1.22
CA ASP A 173 -14.11 14.13 2.58
C ASP A 173 -13.45 13.13 3.53
N ALA A 174 -12.56 12.26 3.03
CA ALA A 174 -11.78 11.26 3.78
C ALA A 174 -10.38 11.78 4.19
N LEU A 175 -10.24 13.09 4.43
CA LEU A 175 -8.97 13.70 4.89
C LEU A 175 -8.48 13.12 6.22
N GLU A 176 -9.39 12.73 7.12
CA GLU A 176 -9.02 12.08 8.39
C GLU A 176 -8.39 10.71 8.15
N ASP A 177 -8.93 9.93 7.21
CA ASP A 177 -8.42 8.60 6.86
C ASP A 177 -7.06 8.71 6.18
N LEU A 178 -6.92 9.65 5.22
CA LEU A 178 -5.63 9.97 4.61
C LEU A 178 -4.60 10.33 5.68
N PHE A 179 -4.92 11.31 6.54
CA PHE A 179 -4.01 11.77 7.59
C PHE A 179 -3.62 10.65 8.56
N THR A 180 -4.59 9.82 8.95
CA THR A 180 -4.35 8.68 9.84
C THR A 180 -3.38 7.69 9.21
N GLU A 181 -3.60 7.31 7.96
CA GLU A 181 -2.77 6.34 7.26
C GLU A 181 -1.34 6.86 7.05
N VAL A 182 -1.16 8.10 6.57
CA VAL A 182 0.19 8.68 6.40
C VAL A 182 0.91 8.87 7.73
N SER A 183 0.21 9.25 8.79
CA SER A 183 0.80 9.44 10.12
C SER A 183 1.30 8.11 10.69
N VAL A 184 0.51 7.05 10.55
CA VAL A 184 0.91 5.71 10.99
C VAL A 184 2.11 5.23 10.17
N LEU A 185 2.07 5.31 8.84
CA LEU A 185 3.19 4.91 7.98
C LEU A 185 4.47 5.70 8.28
N GLN A 186 4.37 7.01 8.49
CA GLN A 186 5.52 7.85 8.86
C GLN A 186 6.11 7.43 10.21
N SER A 187 5.27 7.04 11.18
CA SER A 187 5.74 6.54 12.48
C SER A 187 6.33 5.13 12.40
N LEU A 188 5.98 4.35 11.39
CA LEU A 188 6.36 2.95 11.18
C LEU A 188 7.42 2.81 10.08
N GLN A 189 8.59 3.41 10.29
CA GLN A 189 9.76 3.20 9.43
C GLN A 189 10.52 1.92 9.82
N VAL A 190 9.90 0.75 9.63
CA VAL A 190 10.48 -0.55 9.93
C VAL A 190 10.43 -1.48 8.71
N VAL A 191 11.44 -2.37 8.59
CA VAL A 191 11.47 -3.38 7.53
C VAL A 191 10.23 -4.28 7.63
N GLY A 192 9.54 -4.43 6.50
CA GLY A 192 8.30 -5.20 6.35
C GLY A 192 7.04 -4.34 6.30
N VAL A 193 7.14 -3.01 6.49
CA VAL A 193 6.02 -2.06 6.34
C VAL A 193 6.15 -1.29 5.03
N GLN A 194 5.02 -1.03 4.36
CA GLN A 194 5.00 -0.23 3.14
C GLN A 194 5.60 1.16 3.38
N ARG A 195 6.52 1.57 2.51
CA ARG A 195 7.21 2.85 2.66
C ARG A 195 6.42 3.98 2.01
N LEU A 196 6.12 5.01 2.81
CA LEU A 196 5.61 6.29 2.34
C LEU A 196 6.67 7.01 1.50
N VAL A 197 6.27 7.50 0.33
CA VAL A 197 7.08 8.38 -0.52
C VAL A 197 6.68 9.83 -0.28
N GLY A 198 5.38 10.11 -0.26
CA GLY A 198 4.87 11.45 -0.03
C GLY A 198 3.36 11.53 -0.01
N VAL A 199 2.83 12.70 0.33
CA VAL A 199 1.41 13.01 0.33
C VAL A 199 1.16 14.36 -0.33
N CYS A 200 0.19 14.42 -1.23
CA CYS A 200 -0.33 15.67 -1.78
C CYS A 200 -1.70 15.93 -1.15
N VAL A 201 -1.80 17.03 -0.39
CA VAL A 201 -3.00 17.36 0.39
C VAL A 201 -4.09 17.91 -0.53
N GLU A 202 -3.69 18.68 -1.53
CA GLU A 202 -4.56 19.39 -2.49
C GLU A 202 -5.40 18.41 -3.32
N THR A 203 -4.75 17.31 -3.73
CA THR A 203 -5.38 16.23 -4.49
C THR A 203 -5.82 15.05 -3.62
N CYS A 204 -5.58 15.09 -2.31
CA CYS A 204 -5.88 14.01 -1.36
C CYS A 204 -5.25 12.67 -1.77
N GLN A 205 -3.97 12.70 -2.17
CA GLN A 205 -3.25 11.55 -2.69
C GLN A 205 -2.06 11.18 -1.83
N MET A 206 -1.92 9.89 -1.53
CA MET A 206 -0.76 9.31 -0.88
C MET A 206 0.03 8.50 -1.89
N VAL A 207 1.34 8.71 -1.95
CA VAL A 207 2.28 7.95 -2.78
C VAL A 207 3.13 7.05 -1.89
N THR A 208 3.16 5.76 -2.21
CA THR A 208 3.95 4.75 -1.51
C THR A 208 4.76 3.93 -2.50
N CYS A 209 5.75 3.19 -2.03
CA CYS A 209 6.43 2.26 -2.91
C CYS A 209 5.60 1.01 -3.20
N CYS A 210 5.70 0.56 -4.46
CA CYS A 210 5.13 -0.72 -4.85
C CYS A 210 5.90 -1.85 -4.17
N ALA A 211 5.17 -2.77 -3.54
CA ALA A 211 5.73 -3.85 -2.74
C ALA A 211 5.59 -5.24 -3.42
N GLY A 212 5.29 -5.26 -4.72
CA GLY A 212 5.05 -6.48 -5.49
C GLY A 212 3.57 -6.83 -5.62
N GLN A 213 3.28 -8.10 -5.89
CA GLN A 213 1.91 -8.62 -6.04
C GLN A 213 1.24 -8.86 -4.69
N ILE A 214 -0.10 -8.93 -4.63
CA ILE A 214 -0.81 -9.21 -3.39
C ILE A 214 -0.58 -10.66 -2.93
N ALA A 215 -0.46 -10.87 -1.61
CA ALA A 215 -0.18 -12.17 -1.04
C ALA A 215 -1.35 -13.13 -1.23
N LYS A 216 -2.59 -12.65 -1.38
CA LYS A 216 -3.74 -13.49 -1.73
C LYS A 216 -3.47 -14.32 -2.98
N ASP A 217 -3.03 -13.69 -4.06
CA ASP A 217 -2.78 -14.37 -5.34
C ASP A 217 -1.53 -15.24 -5.28
N PHE A 218 -0.48 -14.72 -4.63
CA PHE A 218 0.74 -15.48 -4.39
C PHE A 218 0.47 -16.76 -3.60
N LEU A 219 -0.23 -16.68 -2.46
CA LEU A 219 -0.50 -17.82 -1.59
C LEU A 219 -1.53 -18.79 -2.17
N ALA A 220 -2.42 -18.34 -3.06
CA ALA A 220 -3.36 -19.20 -3.78
C ALA A 220 -2.71 -19.93 -4.96
N SER A 221 -1.67 -19.35 -5.58
CA SER A 221 -1.01 -19.93 -6.76
C SER A 221 -0.41 -21.32 -6.52
N PRO A 222 -0.73 -22.34 -7.35
CA PRO A 222 -0.17 -23.69 -7.20
C PRO A 222 1.35 -23.74 -7.40
N LEU A 223 1.95 -22.70 -7.99
CA LEU A 223 3.39 -22.57 -8.16
C LEU A 223 4.10 -22.15 -6.87
N THR A 224 3.37 -21.64 -5.88
CA THR A 224 3.94 -21.21 -4.61
C THR A 224 4.26 -22.42 -3.75
N ARG A 225 5.55 -22.65 -3.54
CA ARG A 225 6.05 -23.74 -2.69
C ARG A 225 5.64 -23.49 -1.25
N PHE A 226 5.36 -24.56 -0.52
CA PHE A 226 4.95 -24.49 0.88
C PHE A 226 5.97 -23.72 1.75
N LYS A 227 7.27 -23.92 1.54
CA LYS A 227 8.33 -23.17 2.24
C LYS A 227 8.25 -21.65 2.03
N ASP A 228 7.87 -21.21 0.83
CA ASP A 228 7.77 -19.79 0.50
C ASP A 228 6.54 -19.17 1.17
N ALA A 229 5.42 -19.92 1.22
CA ALA A 229 4.22 -19.53 1.96
C ALA A 229 4.49 -19.39 3.47
N VAL A 230 5.16 -20.37 4.08
CA VAL A 230 5.57 -20.32 5.49
C VAL A 230 6.52 -19.13 5.74
N SER A 231 7.45 -18.86 4.82
CA SER A 231 8.35 -17.70 4.91
C SER A 231 7.58 -16.37 4.91
N VAL A 232 6.58 -16.21 4.04
CA VAL A 232 5.71 -15.02 4.01
C VAL A 232 4.96 -14.86 5.34
N CYS A 233 4.31 -15.91 5.84
CA CYS A 233 3.60 -15.86 7.12
C CYS A 233 4.53 -15.48 8.29
N LEU A 234 5.73 -16.04 8.33
CA LEU A 234 6.73 -15.73 9.35
C LEU A 234 7.22 -14.28 9.27
N GLN A 235 7.44 -13.75 8.06
CA GLN A 235 7.81 -12.35 7.86
C GLN A 235 6.70 -11.40 8.31
N VAL A 236 5.43 -11.71 8.01
CA VAL A 236 4.26 -10.93 8.48
C VAL A 236 4.22 -10.93 10.01
N ALA A 237 4.31 -12.09 10.66
CA ALA A 237 4.28 -12.19 12.13
C ALA A 237 5.42 -11.38 12.80
N ARG A 238 6.64 -11.48 12.26
CA ARG A 238 7.80 -10.71 12.75
C ARG A 238 7.65 -9.20 12.53
N THR A 239 7.06 -8.79 11.41
CA THR A 239 6.78 -7.37 11.12
C THR A 239 5.72 -6.83 12.05
N LEU A 240 4.64 -7.58 12.26
CA LEU A 240 3.56 -7.24 13.18
C LEU A 240 4.08 -7.03 14.61
N ARG A 241 5.04 -7.86 15.06
CA ARG A 241 5.71 -7.65 16.35
C ARG A 241 6.41 -6.28 16.41
N LYS A 242 7.08 -5.84 15.34
CA LYS A 242 7.72 -4.50 15.29
C LYS A 242 6.67 -3.38 15.34
N ILE A 243 5.53 -3.56 14.68
CA ILE A 243 4.40 -2.62 14.71
C ILE A 243 3.84 -2.51 16.14
N HIS A 244 3.61 -3.64 16.81
CA HIS A 244 3.13 -3.68 18.20
C HIS A 244 4.11 -3.03 19.20
N LEU A 245 5.42 -3.14 18.96
CA LEU A 245 6.45 -2.47 19.76
C LEU A 245 6.42 -0.95 19.59
N ARG A 246 5.86 -0.43 18.50
CA ARG A 246 5.58 0.99 18.29
C ARG A 246 4.23 1.44 18.86
N GLY A 247 3.53 0.55 19.57
CA GLY A 247 2.25 0.87 20.21
C GLY A 247 1.07 0.92 19.25
N VAL A 248 1.21 0.37 18.05
CA VAL A 248 0.17 0.38 17.01
C VAL A 248 -0.37 -1.04 16.82
N ALA A 249 -1.68 -1.17 16.66
CA ALA A 249 -2.37 -2.36 16.14
C ALA A 249 -2.80 -2.09 14.70
N HIS A 250 -2.70 -3.09 13.83
CA HIS A 250 -3.05 -2.99 12.41
C HIS A 250 -4.56 -3.12 12.18
N ASN A 251 -5.22 -4.03 12.91
CA ASN A 251 -6.64 -4.38 12.90
C ASN A 251 -7.20 -4.95 11.58
N ASP A 252 -6.44 -4.97 10.49
CA ASP A 252 -6.88 -5.50 9.19
C ASP A 252 -5.85 -6.45 8.54
N ILE A 253 -5.22 -7.33 9.33
CA ILE A 253 -4.26 -8.31 8.78
C ILE A 253 -5.01 -9.40 8.00
N LYS A 254 -4.70 -9.51 6.71
CA LYS A 254 -5.22 -10.52 5.79
C LYS A 254 -4.35 -10.59 4.54
N ALA A 255 -4.54 -11.61 3.70
CA ALA A 255 -3.70 -11.83 2.53
C ALA A 255 -3.77 -10.69 1.50
N ASN A 256 -4.87 -9.92 1.48
CA ASN A 256 -5.03 -8.76 0.60
C ASN A 256 -4.18 -7.56 1.05
N ASN A 257 -3.86 -7.48 2.34
CA ASN A 257 -3.11 -6.38 2.94
C ASN A 257 -1.64 -6.75 3.19
N VAL A 258 -1.15 -7.74 2.43
CA VAL A 258 0.26 -8.10 2.37
C VAL A 258 0.63 -8.16 0.90
N CYS A 259 1.75 -7.55 0.53
CA CYS A 259 2.37 -7.71 -0.77
C CYS A 259 3.60 -8.60 -0.68
N VAL A 260 3.90 -9.30 -1.77
CA VAL A 260 5.06 -10.18 -1.91
C VAL A 260 5.85 -9.76 -3.14
N LYS A 261 7.14 -9.48 -2.92
CA LYS A 261 8.13 -9.29 -3.98
C LYS A 261 9.06 -10.48 -4.02
N LEU A 262 9.24 -11.08 -5.19
CA LEU A 262 10.21 -12.17 -5.37
C LEU A 262 11.62 -11.60 -5.50
N SER A 263 12.58 -12.28 -4.87
CA SER A 263 14.00 -12.02 -4.97
C SER A 263 14.76 -13.34 -5.10
N ASP A 264 16.05 -13.27 -5.43
CA ASP A 264 16.92 -14.46 -5.50
C ASP A 264 17.01 -15.22 -4.16
N GLN A 265 16.77 -14.51 -3.05
CA GLN A 265 16.77 -15.07 -1.69
C GLN A 265 15.39 -15.57 -1.23
N GLY A 266 14.38 -15.53 -2.11
CA GLY A 266 13.01 -15.92 -1.82
C GLY A 266 12.03 -14.73 -1.73
N PRO A 267 10.78 -14.98 -1.29
CA PRO A 267 9.76 -13.95 -1.21
C PRO A 267 10.06 -12.95 -0.08
N ILE A 268 9.80 -11.66 -0.33
CA ILE A 268 9.86 -10.58 0.63
C ILE A 268 8.43 -10.10 0.88
N ALA A 269 7.94 -10.27 2.10
CA ALA A 269 6.60 -9.85 2.50
C ALA A 269 6.60 -8.42 3.06
N THR A 270 5.62 -7.63 2.63
CA THR A 270 5.39 -6.26 3.11
C THR A 270 3.94 -6.10 3.50
N ILE A 271 3.66 -5.68 4.74
CA ILE A 271 2.33 -5.29 5.20
C ILE A 271 2.00 -3.92 4.61
N ILE A 272 0.80 -3.83 4.02
CA ILE A 272 0.25 -2.63 3.38
C ILE A 272 -1.10 -2.26 4.03
N ASP A 273 -1.63 -1.10 3.66
CA ASP A 273 -2.98 -0.61 4.04
C ASP A 273 -3.19 -0.43 5.56
N PHE A 274 -2.77 0.74 6.06
CA PHE A 274 -2.86 1.11 7.47
C PHE A 274 -4.09 1.97 7.80
N GLY A 275 -5.11 2.00 6.93
CA GLY A 275 -6.31 2.83 7.15
C GLY A 275 -7.06 2.49 8.45
N LEU A 276 -7.02 1.21 8.86
CA LEU A 276 -7.63 0.72 10.09
C LEU A 276 -6.66 0.62 11.28
N ALA A 277 -5.39 1.01 11.08
CA ALA A 277 -4.40 0.97 12.13
C ALA A 277 -4.69 2.03 13.20
N ARG A 278 -4.52 1.68 14.48
CA ARG A 278 -4.74 2.57 15.63
C ARG A 278 -3.70 2.36 16.71
N THR A 279 -3.56 3.34 17.59
CA THR A 279 -2.81 3.13 18.84
C THR A 279 -3.50 2.06 19.66
N ILE A 280 -2.74 1.12 20.22
CA ILE A 280 -3.27 0.07 21.10
C ILE A 280 -4.00 0.72 22.29
N GLY A 281 -5.20 0.23 22.59
CA GLY A 281 -6.12 0.80 23.59
C GLY A 281 -7.07 1.87 23.04
N SER A 282 -6.99 2.21 21.76
CA SER A 282 -7.99 3.10 21.13
C SER A 282 -9.32 2.37 20.90
N PRO A 283 -10.46 3.09 20.80
CA PRO A 283 -11.73 2.50 20.42
C PRO A 283 -11.66 1.71 19.10
N SER A 284 -12.54 0.73 18.94
CA SER A 284 -12.65 -0.06 17.72
C SER A 284 -12.82 0.83 16.48
N VAL A 285 -12.17 0.43 15.39
CA VAL A 285 -12.29 1.06 14.07
C VAL A 285 -13.48 0.56 13.27
N TYR A 286 -14.07 -0.55 13.69
CA TYR A 286 -15.20 -1.16 13.01
C TYR A 286 -16.51 -0.62 13.56
N HIS A 287 -17.47 -0.44 12.65
CA HIS A 287 -18.87 -0.40 13.06
C HIS A 287 -19.34 -1.82 13.38
N PRO A 288 -20.31 -1.98 14.30
CA PRO A 288 -20.86 -3.28 14.62
C PRO A 288 -21.31 -4.02 13.36
N ALA A 289 -20.88 -5.27 13.21
CA ALA A 289 -21.11 -6.05 12.00
C ALA A 289 -21.04 -7.55 12.31
N PRO A 290 -21.76 -8.40 11.55
CA PRO A 290 -21.61 -9.84 11.67
C PRO A 290 -20.20 -10.28 11.25
N ALA A 291 -19.62 -11.24 11.96
CA ALA A 291 -18.26 -11.74 11.71
C ALA A 291 -18.04 -12.23 10.27
N CYS A 292 -19.08 -12.72 9.59
CA CYS A 292 -18.99 -13.17 8.20
C CYS A 292 -18.60 -12.04 7.21
N LYS A 293 -18.82 -10.78 7.56
CA LYS A 293 -18.44 -9.63 6.73
C LYS A 293 -16.92 -9.38 6.77
N HIS A 294 -16.30 -9.67 7.92
CA HIS A 294 -14.89 -9.44 8.18
C HIS A 294 -14.31 -10.67 8.92
N PRO A 295 -14.20 -11.83 8.26
CA PRO A 295 -13.87 -13.09 8.94
C PRO A 295 -12.46 -13.11 9.55
N TRP A 296 -11.57 -12.23 9.07
CA TRP A 296 -10.24 -12.02 9.63
C TRP A 296 -10.23 -11.04 10.81
N ALA A 297 -11.27 -10.25 11.02
CA ALA A 297 -11.32 -9.28 12.12
C ALA A 297 -11.73 -10.00 13.41
N ALA A 298 -11.05 -9.65 14.50
CA ALA A 298 -11.31 -10.26 15.79
C ALA A 298 -12.74 -9.93 16.26
N PRO A 299 -13.51 -10.91 16.77
CA PRO A 299 -14.94 -10.77 17.03
C PRO A 299 -15.26 -9.66 18.03
N GLU A 300 -14.38 -9.40 19.00
CA GLU A 300 -14.52 -8.34 19.99
C GLU A 300 -14.50 -6.93 19.40
N LEU A 301 -13.97 -6.75 18.18
CA LEU A 301 -13.97 -5.46 17.48
C LEU A 301 -15.28 -5.16 16.76
N LEU A 302 -16.11 -6.18 16.53
CA LEU A 302 -17.29 -6.13 15.66
C LEU A 302 -18.63 -6.05 16.42
N GLN A 303 -18.59 -5.99 17.74
CA GLN A 303 -19.77 -5.95 18.62
C GLN A 303 -20.25 -4.51 18.86
N GLU A 304 -21.46 -4.34 19.39
CA GLU A 304 -21.96 -3.01 19.82
C GLU A 304 -21.09 -2.44 20.95
N ASP A 305 -20.80 -3.27 21.96
CA ASP A 305 -19.88 -2.97 23.05
C ASP A 305 -18.44 -3.42 22.71
N ALA A 306 -17.94 -2.98 21.55
CA ALA A 306 -16.64 -3.41 21.06
C ALA A 306 -15.50 -3.08 22.05
N LEU A 307 -14.59 -4.05 22.22
CA LEU A 307 -13.37 -3.84 22.99
C LEU A 307 -12.39 -2.92 22.23
N PRO A 308 -11.49 -2.23 22.95
CA PRO A 308 -10.44 -1.43 22.31
C PRO A 308 -9.51 -2.29 21.43
N CYS A 309 -8.94 -1.66 20.40
CA CYS A 309 -7.92 -2.28 19.55
C CYS A 309 -6.73 -2.75 20.40
N SER A 310 -6.27 -3.98 20.18
CA SER A 310 -5.30 -4.65 21.05
C SER A 310 -4.23 -5.36 20.23
N ARG A 311 -3.27 -6.01 20.90
CA ARG A 311 -2.30 -6.88 20.18
C ARG A 311 -2.95 -8.20 19.83
N GLU A 312 -3.88 -8.62 20.68
CA GLU A 312 -4.64 -9.85 20.63
C GLU A 312 -5.62 -9.85 19.46
N SER A 313 -6.16 -8.69 19.06
CA SER A 313 -6.97 -8.56 17.85
C SER A 313 -6.16 -8.86 16.59
N ASP A 314 -4.92 -8.37 16.51
CA ASP A 314 -4.03 -8.68 15.39
C ASP A 314 -3.53 -10.14 15.42
N VAL A 315 -3.42 -10.75 16.60
CA VAL A 315 -3.11 -12.19 16.73
C VAL A 315 -4.20 -13.05 16.08
N TYR A 316 -5.47 -12.71 16.31
CA TYR A 316 -6.60 -13.37 15.65
C TYR A 316 -6.51 -13.25 14.12
N SER A 317 -6.31 -12.03 13.62
CA SER A 317 -6.20 -11.76 12.18
C SER A 317 -5.00 -12.47 11.53
N LEU A 318 -3.86 -12.53 12.23
CA LEU A 318 -2.69 -13.29 11.79
C LEU A 318 -2.99 -14.80 11.76
N ALA A 319 -3.68 -15.34 12.77
CA ALA A 319 -4.06 -16.74 12.79
C ALA A 319 -5.01 -17.10 11.64
N TYR A 320 -5.96 -16.22 11.31
CA TYR A 320 -6.81 -16.37 10.14
C TYR A 320 -6.01 -16.45 8.83
N LEU A 321 -5.04 -15.55 8.64
CA LEU A 321 -4.15 -15.55 7.46
C LEU A 321 -3.35 -16.86 7.36
N ILE A 322 -2.74 -17.30 8.46
CA ILE A 322 -1.90 -18.52 8.48
C ILE A 322 -2.76 -19.76 8.27
N GLY A 323 -3.88 -19.88 8.99
CA GLY A 323 -4.81 -21.01 8.89
C GLY A 323 -5.27 -21.23 7.46
N HIS A 324 -5.73 -20.16 6.80
CA HIS A 324 -6.15 -20.23 5.40
C HIS A 324 -5.00 -20.66 4.47
N THR A 325 -3.78 -20.17 4.72
CA THR A 325 -2.59 -20.54 3.94
C THR A 325 -2.23 -22.03 4.11
N VAL A 326 -2.33 -22.54 5.34
CA VAL A 326 -2.06 -23.94 5.66
C VAL A 326 -3.12 -24.86 5.05
N GLU A 327 -4.41 -24.53 5.19
CA GLU A 327 -5.51 -25.31 4.62
C GLU A 327 -5.39 -25.47 3.10
N LEU A 328 -5.05 -24.40 2.39
CA LEU A 328 -4.81 -24.41 0.93
C LEU A 328 -3.65 -25.31 0.49
N ARG A 329 -2.79 -25.74 1.43
CA ARG A 329 -1.50 -26.39 1.15
C ARG A 329 -1.30 -27.67 1.94
N CYS A 330 -2.29 -28.12 2.70
CA CYS A 330 -2.22 -29.33 3.51
C CYS A 330 -2.03 -30.56 2.60
N CYS A 331 -0.76 -30.91 2.36
CA CYS A 331 -0.35 -32.26 2.05
C CYS A 331 -0.35 -33.08 3.35
N SER A 332 -0.77 -34.34 3.27
CA SER A 332 -0.96 -35.32 4.35
C SER A 332 0.32 -35.72 5.10
N GLN A 333 1.24 -34.79 5.34
CA GLN A 333 2.51 -35.03 6.02
C GLN A 333 2.34 -34.92 7.53
N ARG A 334 2.76 -35.98 8.24
CA ARG A 334 2.90 -36.04 9.70
C ARG A 334 4.06 -35.15 10.14
N CYS A 335 3.95 -33.82 10.00
CA CYS A 335 4.92 -32.86 10.50
C CYS A 335 4.50 -32.40 11.92
N PRO A 336 5.24 -32.75 12.99
CA PRO A 336 4.90 -32.33 14.35
C PRO A 336 4.84 -30.81 14.52
N ALA A 337 5.76 -30.07 13.89
CA ALA A 337 5.78 -28.62 13.93
C ALA A 337 4.51 -28.01 13.29
N LEU A 338 4.04 -28.58 12.18
CA LEU A 338 2.78 -28.17 11.56
C LEU A 338 1.59 -28.47 12.48
N HIS A 339 1.58 -29.64 13.14
CA HIS A 339 0.52 -29.99 14.07
C HIS A 339 0.47 -29.04 15.28
N ALA A 340 1.63 -28.71 15.85
CA ALA A 340 1.74 -27.74 16.95
C ALA A 340 1.29 -26.33 16.52
N LEU A 341 1.67 -25.90 15.32
CA LEU A 341 1.17 -24.64 14.76
C LEU A 341 -0.35 -24.67 14.61
N CYS A 342 -0.93 -25.73 14.04
CA CYS A 342 -2.38 -25.86 13.88
C CYS A 342 -3.15 -25.85 15.22
N GLN A 343 -2.55 -26.36 16.30
CA GLN A 343 -3.12 -26.23 17.66
C GLN A 343 -3.15 -24.76 18.09
N LEU A 344 -2.00 -24.07 18.03
CA LEU A 344 -1.92 -22.65 18.40
C LEU A 344 -2.81 -21.75 17.54
N LEU A 345 -3.01 -22.07 16.27
CA LEU A 345 -3.91 -21.32 15.39
C LEU A 345 -5.36 -21.44 15.83
N ARG A 346 -5.80 -22.60 16.34
CA ARG A 346 -7.14 -22.74 16.93
C ARG A 346 -7.26 -21.89 18.18
N ASP A 347 -6.28 -21.96 19.08
CA ASP A 347 -6.28 -21.16 20.31
C ASP A 347 -6.24 -19.65 20.02
N ALA A 348 -5.58 -19.22 18.94
CA ALA A 348 -5.52 -17.83 18.50
C ALA A 348 -6.82 -17.32 17.87
N LEU A 349 -7.73 -18.21 17.47
CA LEU A 349 -9.05 -17.87 16.97
C LEU A 349 -10.13 -17.92 18.07
N GLU A 350 -9.73 -18.06 19.34
CA GLU A 350 -10.67 -17.98 20.46
C GLU A 350 -11.38 -16.60 20.51
N PRO A 351 -12.68 -16.55 20.81
CA PRO A 351 -13.43 -15.30 20.90
C PRO A 351 -12.88 -14.37 21.98
N GLU A 352 -12.47 -14.93 23.12
CA GLU A 352 -11.94 -14.16 24.24
C GLU A 352 -10.46 -13.76 23.99
N PRO A 353 -10.13 -12.46 23.92
CA PRO A 353 -8.77 -12.03 23.60
C PRO A 353 -7.70 -12.54 24.58
N SER A 354 -8.05 -12.65 25.88
CA SER A 354 -7.10 -13.13 26.90
C SER A 354 -6.80 -14.63 26.81
N ALA A 355 -7.62 -15.41 26.10
CA ALA A 355 -7.40 -16.84 25.91
C ALA A 355 -6.40 -17.13 24.76
N ARG A 356 -6.13 -16.14 23.89
CA ARG A 356 -5.27 -16.30 22.73
C ARG A 356 -3.80 -16.43 23.13
N PRO A 357 -2.98 -17.23 22.42
CA PRO A 357 -1.55 -17.27 22.64
C PRO A 357 -0.91 -15.93 22.27
N THR A 358 0.23 -15.65 22.89
CA THR A 358 0.99 -14.44 22.57
C THR A 358 1.57 -14.48 21.15
N LEU A 359 1.70 -13.33 20.49
CA LEU A 359 2.36 -13.23 19.18
C LEU A 359 3.77 -13.88 19.15
N PRO A 360 4.63 -13.73 20.17
CA PRO A 360 5.89 -14.48 20.24
C PRO A 360 5.75 -16.01 20.21
N ALA A 361 4.67 -16.58 20.77
CA ALA A 361 4.43 -18.02 20.71
C ALA A 361 4.13 -18.47 19.27
N LEU A 362 3.29 -17.73 18.55
CA LEU A 362 3.03 -17.99 17.12
C LEU A 362 4.29 -17.84 16.27
N ILE A 363 5.12 -16.82 16.52
CA ILE A 363 6.39 -16.64 15.81
C ILE A 363 7.30 -17.86 16.02
N ARG A 364 7.46 -18.35 17.26
CA ARG A 364 8.29 -19.54 17.53
C ARG A 364 7.79 -20.78 16.79
N ALA A 365 6.49 -21.03 16.79
CA ALA A 365 5.91 -22.17 16.06
C ALA A 365 6.13 -22.06 14.54
N LEU A 366 5.99 -20.85 13.97
CA LEU A 366 6.33 -20.59 12.57
C LEU A 366 7.83 -20.76 12.29
N GLU A 367 8.72 -20.35 13.19
CA GLU A 367 10.17 -20.54 13.05
C GLU A 367 10.55 -22.02 13.06
N GLU A 368 9.93 -22.81 13.92
CA GLU A 368 10.11 -24.27 13.97
C GLU A 368 9.63 -24.92 12.68
N LEU A 369 8.42 -24.59 12.21
CA LEU A 369 7.91 -25.09 10.93
C LEU A 369 8.80 -24.65 9.76
N HIS A 370 9.20 -23.38 9.73
CA HIS A 370 10.08 -22.83 8.69
C HIS A 370 11.43 -23.58 8.64
N SER A 371 12.00 -23.92 9.79
CA SER A 371 13.24 -24.70 9.86
C SER A 371 13.05 -26.12 9.33
N HIS A 372 11.92 -26.77 9.65
CA HIS A 372 11.59 -28.10 9.12
C HIS A 372 11.40 -28.11 7.60
N VAL A 373 10.73 -27.11 7.02
CA VAL A 373 10.48 -27.06 5.56
C VAL A 373 11.71 -26.63 4.75
N LEU A 374 12.72 -26.03 5.40
CA LEU A 374 14.01 -25.72 4.78
C LEU A 374 15.04 -26.85 4.93
N ALA A 375 14.84 -27.77 5.87
CA ALA A 375 15.72 -28.91 6.04
C ALA A 375 15.74 -29.75 4.74
N PRO A 376 16.92 -30.18 4.25
CA PRO A 376 16.98 -31.10 3.13
C PRO A 376 16.26 -32.39 3.51
N CYS A 377 15.44 -32.95 2.60
CA CYS A 377 14.88 -34.29 2.78
C CYS A 377 16.02 -35.24 3.11
N SER A 378 16.02 -35.80 4.32
CA SER A 378 16.97 -36.86 4.66
C SER A 378 16.73 -38.02 3.69
N PRO A 379 17.77 -38.60 3.06
CA PRO A 379 17.57 -39.77 2.22
C PRO A 379 16.92 -40.87 3.05
N HIS A 380 15.85 -41.47 2.51
CA HIS A 380 15.17 -42.57 3.15
C HIS A 380 16.18 -43.69 3.44
N PRO A 381 16.31 -44.16 4.70
CA PRO A 381 17.08 -45.35 5.01
C PRO A 381 16.31 -46.55 4.45
N GLY A 382 16.60 -46.94 3.20
CA GLY A 382 15.91 -48.06 2.55
C GLY A 382 16.05 -48.15 1.03
N ALA A 383 16.73 -47.21 0.37
CA ALA A 383 17.14 -47.38 -1.03
C ALA A 383 18.61 -47.85 -1.06
N GLY A 384 18.82 -49.14 -0.79
CA GLY A 384 20.11 -49.83 -0.87
C GLY A 384 19.91 -51.22 -1.41
#